data_AF-A0A7W0KVP6-F1
#
_entry.id   AF-A0A7W0KVP6-F1
#
_cell.length_a   1.000
_cell.length_b   1.000
_cell.length_c   1.000
_cell.angle_alpha   90.00
_cell.angle_beta   90.00
_cell.angle_gamma   90.00
#
_symmetry.space_group_name_H-M   'P 1'
#
loop_
_entity.id
_entity.type
_entity.pdbx_description
1 polymer ?
#
loop_
_entity_poly.entity_id
_entity_poly.type
_entity_poly.pdbx_seq_one_letter_code
_entity_poly.pdbx_strand_id
1 'polypeptide(L)'
;MQRRALLAAILSASVTGLVLGPADASRAQPATVGAADSESAAGDGRPTRLADTYVTDWDAVGVAAFTAAGLSPAEGHTLFAYVAIAVYDSVIAVKGGYEPFAVDVDAPWDASAAAAVAAA
;
A
#
# COMPACT_ATOMS: atom_id res chain seq x y z
N MET A 1 -11.83 -7.25 25.83
CA MET A 1 -12.41 -7.78 24.57
C MET A 1 -11.79 -7.17 23.30
N GLN A 2 -11.14 -5.99 23.35
CA GLN A 2 -10.53 -5.31 22.18
C GLN A 2 -9.39 -6.01 21.45
N ARG A 3 -8.56 -6.83 22.14
CA ARG A 3 -7.41 -7.50 21.50
C ARG A 3 -7.79 -8.50 20.41
N ARG A 4 -9.03 -9.03 20.45
CA ARG A 4 -9.54 -9.95 19.42
C ARG A 4 -10.01 -9.24 18.16
N ALA A 5 -10.43 -7.97 18.25
CA ALA A 5 -10.83 -7.18 17.08
C ALA A 5 -9.60 -6.74 16.26
N LEU A 6 -8.48 -6.42 16.94
CA LEU A 6 -7.23 -6.03 16.29
C LEU A 6 -6.62 -7.17 15.45
N LEU A 7 -6.66 -8.41 15.97
CA LEU A 7 -6.21 -9.60 15.25
C LEU A 7 -7.13 -9.96 14.06
N ALA A 8 -8.44 -9.70 14.16
CA ALA A 8 -9.37 -9.94 13.06
C ALA A 8 -9.19 -8.94 11.90
N ALA A 9 -8.84 -7.68 12.18
CA ALA A 9 -8.56 -6.70 11.14
C ALA A 9 -7.25 -6.99 10.38
N ILE A 10 -6.21 -7.45 11.10
CA ILE A 10 -4.91 -7.81 10.50
C ILE A 10 -5.02 -9.12 9.69
N LEU A 11 -5.86 -10.08 10.12
CA LEU A 11 -6.09 -11.31 9.34
C LEU A 11 -7.01 -11.12 8.12
N SER A 12 -7.87 -10.10 8.10
CA SER A 12 -8.84 -9.94 7.01
C SER A 12 -8.26 -9.28 5.74
N ALA A 13 -7.02 -8.78 5.79
CA ALA A 13 -6.32 -8.23 4.63
C ALA A 13 -5.58 -9.31 3.81
N SER A 14 -5.62 -10.58 4.23
CA SER A 14 -4.99 -11.69 3.51
C SER A 14 -6.00 -12.82 3.32
N VAL A 15 -6.09 -13.32 2.09
CA VAL A 15 -6.95 -14.43 1.63
C VAL A 15 -8.38 -14.01 1.25
N THR A 16 -8.53 -13.45 0.06
CA THR A 16 -9.74 -13.68 -0.76
C THR A 16 -9.33 -13.84 -2.22
N GLY A 17 -9.13 -15.10 -2.61
CA GLY A 17 -8.78 -15.48 -3.98
C GLY A 17 -8.67 -16.99 -4.17
N LEU A 18 -9.45 -17.80 -3.42
CA LEU A 18 -9.57 -19.22 -3.67
C LEU A 18 -10.81 -19.47 -4.54
N VAL A 19 -10.55 -19.84 -5.79
CA VAL A 19 -11.53 -20.35 -6.75
C VAL A 19 -12.15 -21.64 -6.21
N LEU A 20 -13.48 -21.66 -6.01
CA LEU A 20 -14.32 -22.85 -6.18
C LEU A 20 -15.81 -22.45 -6.29
N GLY A 21 -16.43 -22.70 -7.46
CA GLY A 21 -17.90 -22.66 -7.63
C GLY A 21 -18.58 -23.89 -6.99
N PRO A 22 -19.93 -23.98 -6.93
CA PRO A 22 -20.80 -23.82 -8.11
C PRO A 22 -22.15 -23.06 -7.90
N ALA A 23 -22.69 -22.59 -9.04
CA ALA A 23 -24.09 -22.31 -9.41
C ALA A 23 -25.16 -22.02 -8.32
N ASP A 24 -25.62 -20.77 -8.25
CA ASP A 24 -27.04 -20.41 -8.48
C ASP A 24 -27.14 -18.94 -8.91
N ALA A 25 -28.17 -18.62 -9.69
CA ALA A 25 -28.22 -17.48 -10.60
C ALA A 25 -29.06 -16.33 -10.04
N SER A 26 -28.53 -15.09 -10.03
CA SER A 26 -29.36 -13.90 -10.29
C SER A 26 -28.53 -12.61 -10.53
N ARG A 27 -28.38 -12.30 -11.83
CA ARG A 27 -28.31 -10.97 -12.48
C ARG A 27 -27.45 -9.83 -11.86
N ALA A 28 -26.28 -9.62 -12.45
CA ALA A 28 -25.85 -8.33 -13.04
C ALA A 28 -24.73 -8.59 -14.07
N GLN A 29 -24.80 -7.95 -15.24
CA GLN A 29 -23.98 -8.24 -16.42
C GLN A 29 -22.50 -7.81 -16.30
N PRO A 30 -21.59 -8.47 -17.04
CA PRO A 30 -20.14 -8.29 -16.94
C PRO A 30 -19.66 -7.08 -17.74
N ALA A 31 -18.97 -6.15 -17.09
CA ALA A 31 -18.10 -5.22 -17.81
C ALA A 31 -16.81 -5.97 -18.14
N THR A 32 -16.73 -6.50 -19.35
CA THR A 32 -15.46 -6.86 -19.98
C THR A 32 -14.60 -5.60 -19.99
N VAL A 33 -13.59 -5.51 -19.13
CA VAL A 33 -12.56 -4.47 -19.27
C VAL A 33 -11.75 -4.91 -20.48
N GLY A 34 -12.17 -4.39 -21.63
CA GLY A 34 -11.55 -4.64 -22.92
C GLY A 34 -10.11 -4.16 -22.90
N ALA A 35 -9.23 -4.98 -23.47
CA ALA A 35 -8.02 -4.51 -24.10
C ALA A 35 -8.40 -3.38 -25.08
N ALA A 36 -7.94 -2.17 -24.80
CA ALA A 36 -7.87 -1.11 -25.77
C ALA A 36 -6.40 -0.71 -25.85
N ASP A 37 -5.72 -1.32 -26.82
CA ASP A 37 -4.49 -0.79 -27.38
C ASP A 37 -4.75 0.65 -27.85
N SER A 38 -3.92 1.58 -27.41
CA SER A 38 -3.83 2.90 -28.00
C SER A 38 -2.38 3.34 -27.91
N GLU A 39 -1.63 2.97 -28.94
CA GLU A 39 -0.31 3.52 -29.21
C GLU A 39 -0.44 4.70 -30.18
N SER A 40 0.52 5.63 -30.02
CA SER A 40 0.89 6.76 -30.91
C SER A 40 0.35 8.14 -30.46
N ALA A 41 1.15 9.21 -30.36
CA ALA A 41 2.44 9.48 -31.00
C ALA A 41 3.32 10.47 -30.20
N ALA A 42 4.63 10.25 -30.29
CA ALA A 42 5.77 11.17 -30.19
C ALA A 42 5.59 12.54 -29.52
N GLY A 43 6.08 12.64 -28.29
CA GLY A 43 6.61 13.87 -27.70
C GLY A 43 7.93 13.53 -27.02
N ASP A 44 8.98 14.31 -27.25
CA ASP A 44 10.29 14.15 -26.63
C ASP A 44 10.17 14.40 -25.12
N GLY A 45 9.78 13.37 -24.39
CA GLY A 45 9.42 13.42 -22.99
C GLY A 45 9.95 12.18 -22.33
N ARG A 46 11.00 12.32 -21.51
CA ARG A 46 11.36 11.28 -20.55
C ARG A 46 10.07 10.79 -19.89
N PRO A 47 9.83 9.47 -19.83
CA PRO A 47 8.66 8.96 -19.12
C PRO A 47 8.69 9.61 -17.74
N THR A 48 7.67 10.42 -17.43
CA THR A 48 7.45 10.84 -16.06
C THR A 48 7.26 9.55 -15.31
N ARG A 49 8.30 9.13 -14.57
CA ARG A 49 8.26 7.90 -13.78
C ARG A 49 6.96 7.97 -13.00
N LEU A 50 6.05 7.03 -13.28
CA LEU A 50 4.78 6.97 -12.57
C LEU A 50 5.09 6.97 -11.07
N ALA A 51 4.36 7.78 -10.32
CA ALA A 51 4.52 7.81 -8.88
C ALA A 51 4.29 6.39 -8.35
N ASP A 52 5.16 5.96 -7.44
CA ASP A 52 5.00 4.67 -6.79
C ASP A 52 3.73 4.68 -5.93
N THR A 53 2.83 3.71 -6.12
CA THR A 53 1.53 3.68 -5.43
C THR A 53 1.60 3.07 -4.04
N TYR A 54 2.64 2.29 -3.73
CA TYR A 54 2.72 1.54 -2.49
C TYR A 54 2.74 2.42 -1.23
N VAL A 55 3.20 3.68 -1.32
CA VAL A 55 3.15 4.64 -0.20
C VAL A 55 1.70 5.07 0.04
N THR A 56 0.98 5.47 -1.01
CA THR A 56 -0.43 5.87 -0.91
C THR A 56 -1.34 4.71 -0.51
N ASP A 57 -1.01 3.49 -0.92
CA ASP A 57 -1.74 2.28 -0.53
C ASP A 57 -1.60 2.04 0.99
N TRP A 58 -0.39 2.19 1.54
CA TRP A 58 -0.16 2.07 2.99
C TRP A 58 -0.75 3.21 3.80
N ASP A 59 -0.75 4.44 3.29
CA ASP A 59 -1.45 5.56 3.92
C ASP A 59 -2.95 5.26 4.07
N ALA A 60 -3.58 4.67 3.05
CA ALA A 60 -4.99 4.26 3.12
C ALA A 60 -5.23 3.19 4.21
N VAL A 61 -4.31 2.22 4.36
CA VAL A 61 -4.35 1.23 5.45
C VAL A 61 -4.23 1.92 6.82
N GLY A 62 -3.29 2.87 6.95
CA GLY A 62 -3.10 3.63 8.18
C GLY A 62 -4.35 4.41 8.60
N VAL A 63 -5.00 5.11 7.65
CA VAL A 63 -6.25 5.84 7.89
C VAL A 63 -7.37 4.89 8.32
N ALA A 64 -7.51 3.73 7.68
CA ALA A 64 -8.50 2.74 8.05
C ALA A 64 -8.26 2.19 9.46
N ALA A 65 -7.01 1.88 9.81
CA ALA A 65 -6.63 1.38 11.13
C ALA A 65 -6.85 2.43 12.23
N PHE A 66 -6.46 3.67 11.99
CA PHE A 66 -6.69 4.81 12.90
C PHE A 66 -8.19 5.01 13.16
N THR A 67 -8.99 5.01 12.09
CA THR A 67 -10.46 5.17 12.18
C THR A 67 -11.08 4.02 12.97
N ALA A 68 -10.67 2.78 12.69
CA ALA A 68 -11.15 1.59 13.39
C ALA A 68 -10.77 1.58 14.88
N ALA A 69 -9.63 2.17 15.24
CA ALA A 69 -9.20 2.34 16.62
C ALA A 69 -9.97 3.42 17.38
N GLY A 70 -10.72 4.28 16.68
CA GLY A 70 -11.50 5.37 17.29
C GLY A 70 -10.63 6.44 17.96
N LEU A 71 -9.40 6.61 17.48
CA LEU A 71 -8.46 7.60 18.02
C LEU A 71 -8.88 9.02 17.61
N SER A 72 -8.59 9.99 18.48
CA SER A 72 -8.78 11.40 18.14
C SER A 72 -7.68 11.87 17.18
N PRO A 73 -7.94 12.92 16.38
CA PRO A 73 -6.90 13.50 15.51
C PRO A 73 -5.63 13.91 16.25
N ALA A 74 -5.77 14.42 17.49
CA ALA A 74 -4.64 14.81 18.32
C ALA A 74 -3.72 13.62 18.66
N GLU A 75 -4.30 12.46 18.97
CA GLU A 75 -3.56 11.22 19.21
C GLU A 75 -2.97 10.65 17.90
N GLY A 76 -3.66 10.85 16.78
CA GLY A 76 -3.24 10.38 15.46
C GLY A 76 -1.98 11.08 14.94
N HIS A 77 -1.82 12.38 15.18
CA HIS A 77 -0.71 13.14 14.58
C HIS A 77 0.67 12.54 14.88
N THR A 78 0.93 12.21 16.15
CA THR A 78 2.22 11.61 16.54
C THR A 78 2.38 10.21 15.95
N LEU A 79 1.30 9.42 15.92
CA LEU A 79 1.33 8.06 15.38
C LEU A 79 1.61 8.06 13.87
N PHE A 80 0.90 8.90 13.10
CA PHE A 80 1.14 9.04 11.66
C PHE A 80 2.50 9.64 11.35
N ALA A 81 3.05 10.52 12.20
CA ALA A 81 4.41 11.02 12.02
C ALA A 81 5.44 9.87 12.11
N TYR A 82 5.31 8.99 13.11
CA TYR A 82 6.20 7.83 13.23
C TYR A 82 6.07 6.87 12.05
N VAL A 83 4.83 6.58 11.63
CA VAL A 83 4.58 5.70 10.47
C VAL A 83 5.16 6.32 9.19
N ALA A 84 4.96 7.61 8.95
CA ALA A 84 5.49 8.28 7.77
C ALA A 84 7.03 8.27 7.74
N ILE A 85 7.69 8.43 8.90
CA ILE A 85 9.14 8.30 9.01
C ILE A 85 9.60 6.88 8.66
N ALA A 86 8.94 5.85 9.20
CA ALA A 86 9.30 4.46 8.93
C ALA A 86 9.11 4.09 7.45
N VAL A 87 8.00 4.55 6.84
CA VAL A 87 7.74 4.39 5.40
C VAL A 87 8.80 5.11 4.58
N TYR A 88 9.16 6.35 4.92
CA TYR A 88 10.22 7.09 4.25
C TYR A 88 11.57 6.36 4.32
N ASP A 89 12.04 6.01 5.52
CA ASP A 89 13.33 5.34 5.72
C ASP A 89 13.38 4.00 4.98
N SER A 90 12.27 3.24 4.96
CA SER A 90 12.21 1.96 4.22
C SER A 90 12.35 2.14 2.69
N VAL A 91 11.80 3.23 2.13
CA VAL A 91 11.95 3.54 0.70
C VAL A 91 13.38 3.99 0.40
N ILE A 92 13.96 4.83 1.27
CA ILE A 92 15.32 5.32 1.10
C ILE A 92 16.34 4.19 1.25
N ALA A 93 16.15 3.25 2.17
CA ALA A 93 16.99 2.07 2.32
C ALA A 93 17.09 1.24 1.01
N VAL A 94 16.00 1.16 0.24
CA VAL A 94 15.94 0.39 -1.02
C VAL A 94 16.33 1.21 -2.24
N LYS A 95 15.84 2.45 -2.35
CA LYS A 95 16.00 3.29 -3.56
C LYS A 95 17.15 4.29 -3.46
N GLY A 96 17.59 4.61 -2.25
CA GLY A 96 18.57 5.66 -1.99
C GLY A 96 18.13 7.05 -2.46
N GLY A 97 19.11 7.91 -2.68
CA GLY A 97 18.93 9.23 -3.31
C GLY A 97 18.60 10.39 -2.37
N TYR A 98 18.26 10.10 -1.13
CA TYR A 98 18.09 11.09 -0.05
C TYR A 98 18.67 10.54 1.25
N GLU A 99 18.86 11.42 2.23
CA GLU A 99 19.34 11.04 3.56
C GLU A 99 18.22 10.35 4.36
N PRO A 100 18.47 9.21 5.01
CA PRO A 100 17.54 8.61 5.97
C PRO A 100 17.25 9.57 7.14
N PHE A 101 16.03 9.53 7.66
CA PHE A 101 15.61 10.41 8.74
C PHE A 101 16.01 9.88 10.12
N ALA A 102 15.75 8.60 10.40
CA ALA A 102 15.99 8.00 11.72
C ALA A 102 16.91 6.78 11.67
N VAL A 103 16.75 5.92 10.67
CA VAL A 103 17.47 4.64 10.57
C VAL A 103 18.14 4.52 9.21
N ASP A 104 19.47 4.40 9.22
CA ASP A 104 20.29 4.14 8.04
C ASP A 104 20.62 2.64 7.95
N VAL A 105 20.04 1.95 6.97
CA VAL A 105 20.21 0.52 6.71
C VAL A 105 20.31 0.29 5.21
N ASP A 106 21.36 -0.42 4.79
CA ASP A 106 21.51 -0.86 3.40
C ASP A 106 20.57 -2.03 3.10
N ALA A 107 19.68 -1.86 2.12
CA ALA A 107 18.87 -2.96 1.63
C ALA A 107 19.69 -3.87 0.66
N PRO A 108 19.39 -5.18 0.62
CA PRO A 108 19.90 -6.06 -0.44
C PRO A 108 19.59 -5.52 -1.84
N TRP A 109 20.45 -5.83 -2.81
CA TRP A 109 20.35 -5.29 -4.19
C TRP A 109 19.06 -5.66 -4.92
N ASP A 110 18.38 -6.73 -4.50
CA ASP A 110 17.12 -7.24 -5.03
C ASP A 110 15.91 -6.91 -4.13
N ALA A 111 16.08 -6.07 -3.11
CA ALA A 111 15.01 -5.68 -2.20
C ALA A 111 13.89 -4.92 -2.92
N SER A 112 12.65 -5.21 -2.53
CA SER A 112 11.45 -4.53 -3.04
C SER A 112 11.05 -3.39 -2.11
N ALA A 113 10.93 -2.18 -2.66
CA ALA A 113 10.47 -1.01 -1.90
C ALA A 113 9.04 -1.21 -1.38
N ALA A 114 8.15 -1.83 -2.16
CA ALA A 114 6.79 -2.12 -1.71
C ALA A 114 6.75 -3.09 -0.53
N ALA A 115 7.63 -4.11 -0.53
CA ALA A 115 7.75 -5.06 0.57
C ALA A 115 8.40 -4.41 1.81
N ALA A 116 9.39 -3.55 1.62
CA ALA A 116 10.03 -2.81 2.69
C ALA A 116 9.04 -1.86 3.39
N VAL A 117 8.26 -1.10 2.62
CA VAL A 117 7.18 -0.24 3.15
C VAL A 117 6.13 -1.05 3.90
N ALA A 118 5.84 -2.27 3.44
CA ALA A 118 4.89 -3.15 4.12
C ALA A 118 5.37 -3.71 5.46
N ALA A 119 6.68 -3.67 5.73
CA ALA A 119 7.30 -4.17 6.95
C ALA A 119 7.68 -3.05 7.94
N ALA A 120 7.53 -1.79 7.54
CA ALA A 120 7.82 -0.60 8.34
C ALA A 120 6.90 -0.50 9.57
#